data_AF-A0A836L645-F1
#
_entry.id   AF-A0A836L645-F1
#
_cell.length_a   1.000
_cell.length_b   1.000
_cell.length_c   1.000
_cell.angle_alpha   90.00
_cell.angle_beta   90.00
_cell.angle_gamma   90.00
#
_symmetry.space_group_name_H-M   'P 1'
#
loop_
_entity.id
_entity.type
_entity.pdbx_description
1 polymer ?
#
loop_
_entity_poly.entity_id
_entity_poly.type
_entity_poly.pdbx_seq_one_letter_code
_entity_poly.pdbx_strand_id
1 'polypeptide(L)'
;MLFHARRAVFYGVVWTVGDFLAQFYSAHKEAAARRARGEKRDYPRPSGAQMFAMLDKERLAQNTLFGLLSGSAIGQYDHLLPRIFGSLTRRATPCLCALGLQQLFVTPIILWLYFNAMTAVLGGLSDPSFMSAHDLGAHQRHDVANVERHILYDVMPYPLLVSWGVYTPHFILAYVGPVRASAFVSGCLFVPWCGLLSHTQRSDLL
;
A
#
# COMPACT_ATOMS: atom_id res chain seq x y z
N MET A 1 16.33 6.99 18.26
CA MET A 1 15.59 8.08 17.58
C MET A 1 15.90 8.17 16.09
N LEU A 2 17.17 8.27 15.67
CA LEU A 2 17.54 8.41 14.24
C LEU A 2 17.05 7.25 13.34
N PHE A 3 17.06 6.01 13.83
CA PHE A 3 16.57 4.84 13.09
C PHE A 3 15.06 4.91 12.80
N HIS A 4 14.24 5.21 13.81
CA HIS A 4 12.79 5.35 13.64
C HIS A 4 12.44 6.51 12.71
N ALA A 5 13.13 7.65 12.83
CA ALA A 5 12.93 8.79 11.93
C ALA A 5 13.25 8.41 10.47
N ARG A 6 14.35 7.69 10.23
CA ARG A 6 14.69 7.21 8.87
C ARG A 6 13.66 6.24 8.32
N ARG A 7 13.17 5.32 9.15
CA ARG A 7 12.09 4.39 8.76
C ARG A 7 10.80 5.14 8.45
N ALA A 8 10.38 6.05 9.31
CA ALA A 8 9.19 6.90 9.09
C ALA A 8 9.29 7.65 7.76
N VAL A 9 10.40 8.36 7.51
CA VAL A 9 10.63 9.09 6.26
C VAL A 9 10.61 8.16 5.05
N PHE A 10 11.30 7.01 5.12
CA PHE A 10 11.30 6.03 4.03
C PHE A 10 9.88 5.55 3.71
N TYR A 11 9.11 5.17 4.72
CA TYR A 11 7.74 4.70 4.52
C TYR A 11 6.83 5.82 4.01
N GLY A 12 6.93 7.03 4.59
CA GLY A 12 6.24 8.22 4.06
C GLY A 12 6.48 8.37 2.56
N VAL A 13 7.74 8.34 2.13
CA VAL A 13 8.11 8.47 0.71
C VAL A 13 7.55 7.35 -0.15
N VAL A 14 7.71 6.07 0.22
CA VAL A 14 7.25 4.97 -0.65
C VAL A 14 5.72 4.93 -0.77
N TRP A 15 5.00 5.30 0.29
CA TRP A 15 3.54 5.43 0.25
C TRP A 15 3.11 6.57 -0.67
N THR A 16 3.73 7.75 -0.57
CA THR A 16 3.45 8.89 -1.45
C THR A 16 3.76 8.56 -2.91
N VAL A 17 4.93 7.98 -3.18
CA VAL A 17 5.37 7.65 -4.54
C VAL A 17 4.50 6.54 -5.13
N GLY A 18 4.14 5.54 -4.34
CA GLY A 18 3.21 4.48 -4.75
C GLY A 18 1.86 5.05 -5.18
N ASP A 19 1.24 5.89 -4.34
CA ASP A 19 -0.04 6.52 -4.65
C ASP A 19 0.07 7.46 -5.86
N PHE A 20 1.13 8.26 -5.96
CA PHE A 20 1.40 9.09 -7.13
C PHE A 20 1.43 8.27 -8.41
N LEU A 21 2.16 7.15 -8.42
CA LEU A 21 2.25 6.28 -9.59
C LEU A 21 0.92 5.61 -9.92
N ALA A 22 0.13 5.22 -8.91
CA ALA A 22 -1.20 4.65 -9.11
C ALA A 22 -2.16 5.66 -9.76
N GLN A 23 -2.22 6.89 -9.23
CA GLN A 23 -3.02 7.97 -9.78
C GLN A 23 -2.54 8.38 -11.18
N PHE A 24 -1.23 8.45 -11.38
CA PHE A 24 -0.65 8.79 -12.68
C PHE A 24 -0.97 7.72 -13.72
N TYR A 25 -0.84 6.44 -13.36
CA TYR A 25 -1.17 5.32 -14.25
C TYR A 25 -2.66 5.32 -14.60
N SER A 26 -3.55 5.48 -13.61
CA SER A 26 -5.00 5.48 -13.88
C SER A 26 -5.43 6.59 -14.83
N ALA A 27 -4.84 7.79 -14.69
CA ALA A 27 -5.09 8.92 -15.57
C ALA A 27 -4.57 8.73 -17.01
N HIS A 28 -3.57 7.88 -17.22
CA HIS A 28 -2.87 7.76 -18.50
C HIS A 28 -3.00 6.40 -19.19
N LYS A 29 -3.53 5.37 -18.53
CA LYS A 29 -3.63 4.00 -19.08
C LYS A 29 -4.40 3.95 -20.39
N GLU A 30 -5.51 4.68 -20.49
CA GLU A 30 -6.34 4.70 -21.71
C GLU A 30 -5.65 5.44 -22.84
N ALA A 31 -5.05 6.60 -22.55
CA ALA A 31 -4.28 7.34 -23.54
C ALA A 31 -3.08 6.54 -24.07
N ALA A 32 -2.44 5.73 -23.21
CA ALA A 32 -1.38 4.82 -23.62
C ALA A 32 -1.92 3.67 -24.49
N ALA A 33 -3.05 3.06 -24.09
CA ALA A 33 -3.69 1.99 -24.85
C ALA A 33 -4.14 2.44 -26.25
N ARG A 34 -4.74 3.63 -26.37
CA ARG A 34 -5.14 4.21 -27.66
C ARG A 34 -3.94 4.46 -28.58
N ARG A 35 -2.81 4.93 -28.05
CA ARG A 35 -1.56 5.07 -28.81
C ARG A 35 -1.02 3.73 -29.28
N ALA A 36 -1.07 2.69 -28.44
CA ALA A 36 -0.66 1.35 -28.83
C ALA A 36 -1.54 0.77 -29.96
N ARG A 37 -2.81 1.20 -30.03
CA ARG A 37 -3.75 0.87 -31.11
C ARG A 37 -3.60 1.76 -32.35
N GLY A 38 -2.70 2.73 -32.34
CA GLY A 38 -2.46 3.63 -33.48
C GLY A 38 -3.48 4.76 -33.63
N GLU A 39 -4.35 4.99 -32.63
CA GLU A 39 -5.31 6.08 -32.66
C GLU A 39 -4.58 7.44 -32.61
N LYS A 40 -4.89 8.32 -33.56
CA LYS A 40 -4.38 9.69 -33.57
C LYS A 40 -5.05 10.49 -32.46
N ARG A 41 -4.26 11.34 -31.81
CA ARG A 41 -4.73 12.13 -30.68
C ARG A 41 -5.39 13.41 -31.18
N ASP A 42 -6.65 13.64 -30.82
CA ASP A 42 -7.41 14.82 -31.25
C ASP A 42 -7.05 16.11 -30.46
N TYR A 43 -6.43 15.97 -29.29
CA TYR A 43 -6.13 17.08 -28.38
C TYR A 43 -4.63 17.25 -28.10
N PRO A 44 -4.14 18.44 -27.74
CA PRO A 44 -2.74 18.66 -27.37
C PRO A 44 -2.33 17.85 -26.13
N ARG A 45 -1.03 17.54 -25.99
CA ARG A 45 -0.46 16.84 -24.83
C ARG A 45 -0.61 17.72 -23.58
N PRO A 46 -1.10 17.19 -22.44
CA PRO A 46 -1.19 18.00 -21.24
C PRO A 46 0.23 18.37 -20.83
N SER A 47 0.44 19.60 -20.37
CA SER A 47 1.72 19.98 -19.79
C SER A 47 1.96 19.22 -18.48
N GLY A 48 3.21 19.15 -18.02
CA GLY A 48 3.52 18.54 -16.72
C GLY A 48 2.72 19.17 -15.58
N ALA A 49 2.55 20.50 -15.60
CA ALA A 49 1.74 21.21 -14.62
C ALA A 49 0.25 20.80 -14.65
N GLN A 50 -0.31 20.58 -15.85
CA GLN A 50 -1.69 20.08 -15.99
C GLN A 50 -1.82 18.65 -15.48
N MET A 51 -0.82 17.79 -15.73
CA MET A 51 -0.80 16.42 -15.18
C MET A 51 -0.72 16.43 -13.65
N PHE A 52 0.10 17.31 -13.06
CA PHE A 52 0.17 17.47 -11.60
C PHE A 52 -1.12 18.04 -11.00
N ALA A 53 -1.85 18.88 -11.75
CA ALA A 53 -3.14 19.40 -11.31
C ALA A 53 -4.25 18.32 -11.31
N MET A 54 -4.10 17.24 -12.08
CA MET A 54 -5.05 16.12 -12.13
C MET A 54 -4.88 15.14 -10.95
N LEU A 55 -3.86 15.32 -10.11
CA LEU A 55 -3.63 14.47 -8.94
C LEU A 55 -4.49 14.91 -7.77
N ASP A 56 -5.01 13.92 -7.06
CA ASP A 56 -5.64 14.10 -5.76
C ASP A 56 -4.55 14.32 -4.70
N LYS A 57 -4.29 15.60 -4.44
CA LYS A 57 -3.25 16.06 -3.49
C LYS A 57 -3.62 15.74 -2.05
N GLU A 58 -4.90 15.73 -1.73
CA GLU A 58 -5.37 15.43 -0.37
C GLU A 58 -5.11 13.97 -0.05
N ARG A 59 -5.50 13.07 -0.95
CA ARG A 59 -5.18 11.65 -0.84
C ARG A 59 -3.68 11.38 -0.78
N LEU A 60 -2.87 12.09 -1.58
CA LEU A 60 -1.40 11.99 -1.49
C LEU A 60 -0.90 12.37 -0.09
N ALA A 61 -1.43 13.45 0.49
CA ALA A 61 -1.08 13.87 1.86
C ALA A 61 -1.51 12.81 2.90
N GLN A 62 -2.70 12.23 2.76
CA GLN A 62 -3.17 11.18 3.66
C GLN A 62 -2.30 9.93 3.57
N ASN A 63 -1.98 9.46 2.36
CA ASN A 63 -1.06 8.33 2.16
C ASN A 63 0.34 8.61 2.73
N THR A 64 0.82 9.84 2.59
CA THR A 64 2.10 10.27 3.20
C THR A 64 2.03 10.18 4.72
N LEU A 65 0.97 10.70 5.33
CA LEU A 65 0.77 10.67 6.78
C LEU A 65 0.68 9.22 7.29
N PHE A 66 -0.09 8.37 6.62
CA PHE A 66 -0.17 6.95 6.93
C PHE A 66 1.22 6.29 6.85
N GLY A 67 2.01 6.60 5.81
CA GLY A 67 3.37 6.10 5.66
C GLY A 67 4.31 6.53 6.79
N LEU A 68 4.24 7.78 7.25
CA LEU A 68 5.05 8.27 8.37
C LEU A 68 4.70 7.55 9.68
N LEU A 69 3.41 7.36 9.95
CA LEU A 69 2.91 6.69 11.16
C LEU A 69 3.23 5.19 11.15
N SER A 70 2.87 4.51 10.07
CA SER A 70 3.15 3.08 9.90
C SER A 70 4.66 2.80 9.90
N GLY A 71 5.48 3.65 9.27
CA GLY A 71 6.93 3.52 9.29
C GLY A 71 7.55 3.66 10.68
N SER A 72 6.96 4.49 11.53
CA SER A 72 7.37 4.60 12.94
C SER A 72 7.07 3.31 13.71
N ALA A 73 5.87 2.75 13.53
CA ALA A 73 5.46 1.48 14.14
C ALA A 73 6.30 0.29 13.63
N ILE A 74 6.51 0.19 12.32
CA ILE A 74 7.36 -0.82 11.70
C ILE A 74 8.80 -0.70 12.21
N GLY A 75 9.32 0.53 12.36
CA GLY A 75 10.64 0.73 12.95
C GLY A 75 10.76 0.22 14.39
N GLN A 76 9.68 0.26 15.19
CA GLN A 76 9.65 -0.37 16.50
C GLN A 76 9.61 -1.89 16.41
N TYR A 77 8.76 -2.42 15.54
CA TYR A 77 8.68 -3.86 15.26
C TYR A 77 10.03 -4.44 14.83
N ASP A 78 10.72 -3.82 13.88
CA ASP A 78 12.05 -4.23 13.41
C ASP A 78 13.08 -4.28 14.54
N HIS A 79 13.00 -3.35 15.49
CA HIS A 79 13.90 -3.28 16.63
C HIS A 79 13.58 -4.38 17.67
N LEU A 80 12.32 -4.81 17.75
CA LEU A 80 11.89 -5.90 18.63
C LEU A 80 12.19 -7.29 18.05
N LEU A 81 12.20 -7.44 16.72
CA LEU A 81 12.41 -8.72 16.05
C LEU A 81 13.66 -9.49 16.54
N PRO A 82 14.87 -8.89 16.62
CA PRO A 82 16.04 -9.58 17.14
C PRO A 82 15.96 -9.94 18.63
N ARG A 83 15.12 -9.25 19.40
CA ARG A 83 14.91 -9.56 20.83
C ARG A 83 14.00 -10.78 21.00
N ILE A 84 13.04 -10.96 20.10
CA ILE A 84 12.08 -12.07 20.13
C ILE A 84 12.72 -13.35 19.56
N PHE A 85 13.35 -13.25 18.39
CA PHE A 85 13.84 -14.41 17.65
C PHE A 85 15.36 -14.59 17.64
N GLY A 86 16.11 -13.64 18.21
CA GLY A 86 17.57 -13.60 18.13
C GLY A 86 18.08 -13.09 16.78
N SER A 87 19.37 -13.34 16.50
CA SER A 87 19.99 -12.92 15.24
C SER A 87 19.31 -13.57 14.03
N LEU A 88 18.88 -12.74 13.08
CA LEU A 88 18.30 -13.18 11.81
C LEU A 88 19.39 -13.57 10.79
N THR A 89 20.56 -12.94 10.89
CA THR A 89 21.68 -13.19 9.97
C THR A 89 22.19 -14.63 10.10
N ARG A 90 22.29 -15.34 8.98
CA ARG A 90 22.74 -16.73 8.86
C ARG A 90 21.94 -17.75 9.68
N ARG A 91 20.73 -17.41 10.14
CA ARG A 91 19.85 -18.34 10.86
C ARG A 91 18.48 -18.41 10.17
N ALA A 92 18.20 -19.54 9.53
CA ALA A 92 16.98 -19.73 8.76
C ALA A 92 15.71 -19.73 9.64
N THR A 93 15.73 -20.47 10.76
CA THR A 93 14.55 -20.60 11.63
C THR A 93 14.06 -19.25 12.18
N PRO A 94 14.91 -18.38 12.78
CA PRO A 94 14.49 -17.04 13.19
C PRO A 94 13.93 -16.19 12.05
N CYS A 95 14.54 -16.24 10.85
CA CYS A 95 14.02 -15.52 9.68
C CYS A 95 12.64 -16.01 9.24
N LEU A 96 12.41 -17.33 9.21
CA LEU A 96 11.13 -17.91 8.83
C LEU A 96 10.06 -17.59 9.87
N CYS A 97 10.37 -17.67 11.17
CA CYS A 97 9.44 -17.28 12.23
C CYS A 97 9.09 -15.79 12.17
N ALA A 98 10.08 -14.92 11.93
CA ALA A 98 9.87 -13.49 11.79
C ALA A 98 9.06 -13.14 10.53
N LEU A 99 9.32 -13.80 9.39
CA LEU A 99 8.50 -13.67 8.18
C LEU A 99 7.06 -14.15 8.42
N GLY A 100 6.89 -15.27 9.13
CA GLY A 100 5.58 -15.78 9.53
C GLY A 100 4.83 -14.77 10.40
N LEU A 101 5.47 -14.19 11.40
CA LEU A 101 4.89 -13.12 12.23
C LEU A 101 4.50 -11.90 11.38
N GLN A 102 5.37 -11.50 10.45
CA GLN A 102 5.12 -10.39 9.53
C GLN A 102 3.88 -10.66 8.66
N GLN A 103 3.75 -11.86 8.12
CA GLN A 103 2.69 -12.21 7.17
C GLN A 103 1.36 -12.53 7.83
N LEU A 104 1.36 -13.16 9.01
CA LEU A 104 0.15 -13.60 9.69
C LEU A 104 -0.47 -12.53 10.58
N PHE A 105 0.31 -11.54 11.03
CA PHE A 105 -0.18 -10.55 11.99
C PHE A 105 0.12 -9.12 11.54
N VAL A 106 1.39 -8.77 11.34
CA VAL A 106 1.78 -7.37 11.11
C VAL A 106 1.20 -6.82 9.81
N THR A 107 1.33 -7.56 8.71
CA THR A 107 0.87 -7.12 7.39
C THR A 107 -0.66 -7.05 7.31
N PRO A 108 -1.42 -8.07 7.77
CA PRO A 108 -2.88 -7.97 7.87
C PRO A 108 -3.34 -6.76 8.69
N ILE A 109 -2.70 -6.47 9.83
CA ILE A 109 -3.03 -5.31 10.66
C ILE A 109 -2.75 -4.01 9.90
N ILE A 110 -1.60 -3.89 9.22
CA ILE A 110 -1.29 -2.69 8.42
C ILE A 110 -2.31 -2.49 7.30
N LEU A 111 -2.68 -3.56 6.58
CA LEU A 111 -3.67 -3.50 5.50
C LEU A 111 -5.04 -3.11 6.03
N TRP A 112 -5.50 -3.74 7.11
CA TRP A 112 -6.77 -3.45 7.73
C TRP A 112 -6.85 -2.00 8.22
N LEU A 113 -5.80 -1.51 8.91
CA LEU A 113 -5.72 -0.11 9.33
C LEU A 113 -5.67 0.85 8.15
N TYR A 114 -4.94 0.52 7.09
CA TYR A 114 -4.84 1.34 5.89
C TYR A 114 -6.20 1.52 5.23
N PHE A 115 -6.85 0.42 4.88
CA PHE A 115 -8.12 0.46 4.16
C PHE A 115 -9.21 1.13 5.00
N ASN A 116 -9.29 0.85 6.31
CA ASN A 116 -10.25 1.55 7.17
C ASN A 116 -9.98 3.04 7.29
N ALA A 117 -8.72 3.45 7.54
CA ALA A 117 -8.39 4.86 7.69
C ALA A 117 -8.65 5.63 6.39
N MET A 118 -8.28 5.08 5.24
CA MET A 118 -8.49 5.73 3.95
C MET A 118 -9.97 5.79 3.58
N THR A 119 -10.74 4.72 3.78
CA THR A 119 -12.19 4.72 3.54
C THR A 119 -12.90 5.73 4.44
N ALA A 120 -12.50 5.85 5.70
CA ALA A 120 -13.07 6.82 6.64
C ALA A 120 -12.77 8.27 6.25
N VAL A 121 -11.51 8.57 5.90
CA VAL A 121 -11.08 9.94 5.59
C VAL A 121 -11.57 10.41 4.21
N LEU A 122 -11.70 9.49 3.25
CA LEU A 122 -12.13 9.81 1.88
C LEU A 122 -13.66 9.73 1.69
N GLY A 123 -14.41 9.60 2.79
CA GLY A 123 -15.89 9.67 2.76
C GLY A 123 -16.59 8.41 2.26
N GLY A 124 -15.89 7.28 2.09
CA GLY A 124 -16.48 6.01 1.65
C GLY A 124 -17.53 5.46 2.63
N LEU A 125 -17.48 5.85 3.90
CA LEU A 125 -18.51 5.51 4.91
C LEU A 125 -19.80 6.35 4.77
N SER A 126 -19.76 7.44 4.01
CA SER A 126 -20.88 8.37 3.82
C SER A 126 -21.54 8.29 2.45
N ASP A 127 -21.00 7.50 1.51
CA ASP A 127 -21.56 7.35 0.16
C ASP A 127 -22.48 6.11 0.05
N PRO A 128 -23.81 6.28 -0.08
CA PRO A 128 -24.75 5.17 -0.20
C PRO A 128 -24.59 4.34 -1.49
N SER A 129 -23.92 4.88 -2.52
CA SER A 129 -23.72 4.17 -3.79
C SER A 129 -22.67 3.05 -3.69
N PHE A 130 -21.77 3.17 -2.71
CA PHE A 130 -20.60 2.33 -2.51
C PHE A 130 -20.94 0.85 -2.22
N MET A 131 -21.98 0.56 -1.44
CA MET A 131 -22.44 -0.82 -1.20
C MET A 131 -23.50 -1.30 -2.18
N SER A 132 -24.17 -0.40 -2.92
CA SER A 132 -25.21 -0.78 -3.89
C SER A 132 -24.67 -1.51 -5.13
N ALA A 133 -23.40 -1.29 -5.46
CA ALA A 133 -22.73 -1.92 -6.60
C ALA A 133 -22.25 -3.36 -6.31
N HIS A 134 -22.15 -3.74 -5.02
CA HIS A 134 -21.53 -5.00 -4.60
C HIS A 134 -22.48 -5.99 -3.92
N ASP A 135 -23.74 -5.61 -3.64
CA ASP A 135 -24.75 -6.52 -3.08
C ASP A 135 -26.08 -6.54 -3.87
N LEU A 136 -26.41 -7.73 -4.39
CA LEU A 136 -27.73 -8.12 -4.89
C LEU A 136 -28.72 -8.24 -3.72
N GLY A 137 -29.20 -7.13 -3.15
CA GLY A 137 -30.19 -7.23 -2.08
C GLY A 137 -30.57 -5.91 -1.45
N ALA A 138 -31.80 -5.47 -1.70
CA ALA A 138 -32.38 -4.29 -1.10
C ALA A 138 -32.42 -4.38 0.44
N HIS A 139 -32.07 -3.27 1.11
CA HIS A 139 -32.19 -3.00 2.55
C HIS A 139 -31.03 -3.46 3.46
N GLN A 140 -29.84 -2.88 3.30
CA GLN A 140 -28.85 -2.88 4.38
C GLN A 140 -28.61 -1.46 4.90
N ARG A 141 -28.76 -1.29 6.22
CA ARG A 141 -28.31 -0.11 6.95
C ARG A 141 -26.80 0.06 6.71
N HIS A 142 -26.35 1.30 6.54
CA HIS A 142 -24.93 1.68 6.50
C HIS A 142 -24.28 1.31 7.83
N ASP A 143 -23.79 0.09 7.95
CA ASP A 143 -23.12 -0.41 9.14
C ASP A 143 -21.63 -0.57 8.84
N VAL A 144 -20.79 0.04 9.69
CA VAL A 144 -19.32 -0.03 9.61
C VAL A 144 -18.86 -1.49 9.57
N ALA A 145 -19.59 -2.38 10.24
CA ALA A 145 -19.34 -3.81 10.25
C ALA A 145 -19.40 -4.46 8.86
N ASN A 146 -20.25 -3.98 7.95
CA ASN A 146 -20.35 -4.54 6.60
C ASN A 146 -19.18 -4.09 5.73
N VAL A 147 -18.74 -2.83 5.87
CA VAL A 147 -17.55 -2.31 5.19
C VAL A 147 -16.30 -3.04 5.67
N GLU A 148 -16.15 -3.23 6.99
CA GLU A 148 -15.05 -4.01 7.55
C GLU A 148 -15.05 -5.46 7.04
N ARG A 149 -16.24 -6.08 6.97
CA ARG A 149 -16.38 -7.43 6.41
C ARG A 149 -15.91 -7.47 4.95
N HIS A 150 -16.36 -6.55 4.12
CA HIS A 150 -15.94 -6.48 2.72
C HIS A 150 -14.42 -6.27 2.59
N ILE A 151 -13.84 -5.37 3.40
CA ILE A 151 -12.39 -5.17 3.46
C ILE A 151 -11.68 -6.49 3.77
N LEU A 152 -12.12 -7.23 4.79
CA LEU A 152 -11.44 -8.44 5.25
C LEU A 152 -11.56 -9.61 4.26
N TYR A 153 -12.73 -9.81 3.66
CA TYR A 153 -13.00 -11.00 2.85
C TYR A 153 -12.78 -10.81 1.36
N ASP A 154 -12.99 -9.61 0.82
CA ASP A 154 -12.97 -9.37 -0.63
C ASP A 154 -11.77 -8.53 -1.05
N VAL A 155 -11.40 -7.51 -0.27
CA VAL A 155 -10.36 -6.55 -0.67
C VAL A 155 -8.96 -6.98 -0.20
N MET A 156 -8.80 -7.35 1.07
CA MET A 156 -7.50 -7.63 1.68
C MET A 156 -6.76 -8.88 1.17
N PRO A 157 -7.41 -9.99 0.75
CA PRO A 157 -6.70 -11.22 0.40
C PRO A 157 -5.66 -11.06 -0.71
N TYR A 158 -5.96 -10.30 -1.76
CA TYR A 158 -5.04 -10.10 -2.88
C TYR A 158 -3.81 -9.24 -2.49
N PRO A 159 -3.97 -8.03 -1.92
CA PRO A 159 -2.89 -7.27 -1.31
C PRO A 159 -2.00 -8.05 -0.35
N LEU A 160 -2.59 -8.89 0.49
CA LEU A 160 -1.88 -9.73 1.46
C LEU A 160 -1.03 -10.78 0.73
N LEU A 161 -1.60 -11.46 -0.28
CA LEU A 161 -0.86 -12.42 -1.09
C LEU A 161 0.32 -11.76 -1.81
N VAL A 162 0.10 -10.59 -2.44
CA VAL A 162 1.16 -9.85 -3.14
C VAL A 162 2.27 -9.39 -2.18
N SER A 163 1.94 -9.13 -0.91
CA SER A 163 2.91 -8.71 0.10
C SER A 163 4.02 -9.75 0.33
N TRP A 164 3.80 -11.03 0.04
CA TRP A 164 4.85 -12.05 0.07
C TRP A 164 5.99 -11.73 -0.89
N GLY A 165 5.67 -11.17 -2.07
CA GLY A 165 6.64 -10.70 -3.04
C GLY A 165 7.46 -9.49 -2.56
N VAL A 166 6.99 -8.79 -1.53
CA VAL A 166 7.71 -7.70 -0.87
C VAL A 166 8.54 -8.24 0.28
N TYR A 167 7.92 -8.91 1.25
CA TYR A 167 8.59 -9.26 2.50
C TYR A 167 9.55 -10.45 2.39
N THR A 168 9.25 -11.45 1.56
CA THR A 168 10.16 -12.61 1.39
C THR A 168 11.57 -12.19 0.95
N PRO A 169 11.75 -11.37 -0.11
CA PRO A 169 13.07 -10.86 -0.47
C PRO A 169 13.77 -10.09 0.66
N HIS A 170 13.02 -9.34 1.48
CA HIS A 170 13.61 -8.61 2.62
C HIS A 170 14.12 -9.54 3.70
N PHE A 171 13.40 -10.62 4.01
CA PHE A 171 13.85 -11.62 4.98
C PHE A 171 14.99 -12.48 4.44
N ILE A 172 15.05 -12.72 3.13
CA ILE A 172 16.23 -13.30 2.47
C ILE A 172 17.44 -12.36 2.63
N LEU A 173 17.28 -11.07 2.38
CA LEU A 173 18.35 -10.08 2.60
C LEU A 173 18.77 -10.02 4.08
N ALA A 174 17.83 -10.08 5.02
CA ALA A 174 18.13 -10.12 6.46
C ALA A 174 18.92 -11.39 6.84
N TYR A 175 18.61 -12.53 6.22
CA TYR A 175 19.37 -13.77 6.39
C TYR A 175 20.80 -13.65 5.84
N VAL A 176 20.96 -13.11 4.63
CA VAL A 176 22.27 -12.93 3.99
C VAL A 176 23.14 -11.93 4.77
N GLY A 177 22.53 -10.88 5.31
CA GLY A 177 23.18 -9.84 6.11
C GLY A 177 23.24 -8.49 5.39
N PRO A 178 24.06 -7.54 5.87
CA PRO A 178 24.09 -6.18 5.35
C PRO A 178 24.60 -6.12 3.90
N VAL A 179 23.72 -5.71 2.97
CA VAL A 179 24.04 -5.47 1.57
C VAL A 179 23.81 -3.99 1.24
N ARG A 180 24.73 -3.36 0.50
CA ARG A 180 24.64 -1.94 0.11
C ARG A 180 23.37 -1.59 -0.69
N ALA A 181 22.78 -2.56 -1.38
CA ALA A 181 21.59 -2.38 -2.22
C ALA A 181 20.25 -2.53 -1.48
N SER A 182 20.25 -2.73 -0.15
CA SER A 182 19.01 -3.00 0.61
C SER A 182 17.96 -1.91 0.45
N ALA A 183 18.34 -0.63 0.53
CA ALA A 183 17.42 0.49 0.38
C ALA A 183 16.81 0.58 -1.02
N PHE A 184 17.58 0.26 -2.07
CA PHE A 184 17.10 0.23 -3.45
C PHE A 184 16.09 -0.90 -3.64
N VAL A 185 16.43 -2.12 -3.19
CA VAL A 185 15.51 -3.27 -3.25
C VAL A 185 14.23 -2.97 -2.47
N SER A 186 14.33 -2.35 -1.30
CA SER A 186 13.16 -1.92 -0.54
C SER A 186 12.28 -0.95 -1.33
N GLY A 187 12.86 0.07 -1.94
CA GLY A 187 12.12 1.01 -2.79
C GLY A 187 11.41 0.30 -3.95
N CYS A 188 12.11 -0.56 -4.69
CA CYS A 188 11.58 -1.28 -5.85
C CYS A 188 10.44 -2.25 -5.50
N LEU A 189 10.39 -2.76 -4.27
CA LEU A 189 9.33 -3.68 -3.84
C LEU A 189 8.17 -2.97 -3.15
N PHE A 190 8.46 -2.02 -2.25
CA PHE A 190 7.42 -1.32 -1.50
C PHE A 190 6.65 -0.32 -2.36
N VAL A 191 7.29 0.41 -3.28
CA VAL A 191 6.60 1.42 -4.10
C VAL A 191 5.48 0.80 -4.95
N PRO A 192 5.72 -0.29 -5.72
CA PRO A 192 4.64 -0.93 -6.49
C PRO A 192 3.55 -1.52 -5.59
N TRP A 193 3.91 -2.07 -4.43
CA TRP A 193 2.92 -2.61 -3.50
C TRP A 193 2.04 -1.51 -2.90
N CYS A 194 2.62 -0.41 -2.43
CA CYS A 194 1.84 0.77 -1.98
C CYS A 194 0.96 1.34 -3.11
N GLY A 195 1.47 1.35 -4.34
CA GLY A 195 0.68 1.73 -5.51
C GLY A 195 -0.50 0.79 -5.77
N LEU A 196 -0.31 -0.52 -5.59
CA LEU A 196 -1.39 -1.49 -5.63
C LEU A 196 -2.43 -1.23 -4.53
N LEU A 197 -2.01 -1.01 -3.28
CA LEU A 197 -2.93 -0.73 -2.17
C LEU A 197 -3.78 0.52 -2.44
N SER A 198 -3.13 1.57 -2.92
CA SER A 198 -3.79 2.81 -3.34
C SER A 198 -4.75 2.56 -4.50
N HIS A 199 -4.37 1.75 -5.50
CA HIS A 199 -5.25 1.39 -6.60
C HIS A 199 -6.49 0.62 -6.12
N THR A 200 -6.29 -0.43 -5.33
CA THR A 200 -7.34 -1.25 -4.70
C THR A 200 -8.28 -0.41 -3.85
N GLN A 201 -7.75 0.50 -3.03
CA GLN A 201 -8.57 1.46 -2.26
C GLN A 201 -9.48 2.31 -3.17
N ARG A 202 -9.04 2.60 -4.40
CA ARG A 202 -9.81 3.41 -5.35
C ARG A 202 -10.78 2.60 -6.20
N SER A 203 -10.46 1.34 -6.51
CA SER A 203 -11.29 0.55 -7.41
C SER A 203 -12.38 -0.20 -6.66
N ASP A 204 -12.09 -0.59 -5.43
CA ASP A 204 -12.91 -1.54 -4.66
C ASP A 204 -13.49 -0.87 -3.41
N LEU A 205 -12.95 0.29 -2.99
CA LEU A 205 -13.34 0.97 -1.74
C LEU A 205 -13.81 2.43 -1.86
N LEU A 206 -13.79 3.03 -3.06
CA LEU A 206 -14.23 4.41 -3.35
C LEU A 206 -14.79 4.50 -4.76
#